data_AF-A0A7V2UVV5-F1
#
_entry.id   AF-A0A7V2UVV5-F1
#
_cell.length_a   1.000
_cell.length_b   1.000
_cell.length_c   1.000
_cell.angle_alpha   90.00
_cell.angle_beta   90.00
_cell.angle_gamma   90.00
#
_symmetry.space_group_name_H-M   'P 1'
#
loop_
_entity.id
_entity.type
_entity.pdbx_description
1 polymer ?
#
loop_
_entity_poly.entity_id
_entity_poly.type
_entity_poly.pdbx_seq_one_letter_code
_entity_poly.pdbx_strand_id
1 'polypeptide(L)'
;MTTFRALLVAAGCLALAACGGPSVPQDPAEIEARIGQVDASLKEAKDELTNVEADLERNALQRQQVESAGAAETPEGQEKLAGIAERVQRLETRKEELAERIAGLEEEKGALAGSLEQAKADWAAAEERRKAAEEEAKRAEEAAARAAAEEAKRQAEAAQAAEEAKRKEAEAAQAAAEAKRKAEAAQMAAEAEAKKKAEDEAAAAAAEAKRKEAEAARAADEARAAAKAADEAKPAAGSPTAAPRKGDERKTVRVEPHTTDDYLYEEVYADLIKAIRAELEYYREPLPARGKKAQE
;
A
#
# COMPACT_ATOMS: atom_id res chain seq x y z
N MET A 1 -5.80 -1.02 -4.73
CA MET A 1 -6.55 -1.76 -3.68
C MET A 1 -5.91 -3.09 -3.26
N THR A 2 -5.20 -3.83 -4.13
CA THR A 2 -4.56 -5.12 -3.79
C THR A 2 -3.57 -5.06 -2.63
N THR A 3 -2.66 -4.09 -2.62
CA THR A 3 -1.63 -3.89 -1.57
C THR A 3 -2.19 -3.79 -0.15
N PHE A 4 -3.35 -3.14 0.02
CA PHE A 4 -3.97 -2.93 1.34
C PHE A 4 -4.49 -4.24 1.96
N ARG A 5 -4.89 -5.23 1.14
CA ARG A 5 -5.32 -6.56 1.62
C ARG A 5 -4.14 -7.40 2.11
N ALA A 6 -2.99 -7.35 1.45
CA ALA A 6 -1.79 -8.07 1.87
C ALA A 6 -1.33 -7.62 3.28
N LEU A 7 -1.32 -6.30 3.51
CA LEU A 7 -0.91 -5.71 4.79
C LEU A 7 -1.86 -6.10 5.94
N LEU A 8 -3.16 -6.20 5.66
CA LEU A 8 -4.19 -6.62 6.62
C LEU A 8 -4.10 -8.12 6.98
N VAL A 9 -3.70 -8.99 6.05
CA VAL A 9 -3.47 -10.42 6.35
C VAL A 9 -2.23 -10.59 7.24
N ALA A 10 -1.12 -9.90 6.94
CA ALA A 10 0.08 -9.94 7.78
C ALA A 10 -0.19 -9.44 9.21
N ALA A 11 -0.93 -8.34 9.37
CA ALA A 11 -1.35 -7.83 10.68
C ALA A 11 -2.31 -8.79 11.41
N GLY A 12 -3.21 -9.47 10.70
CA GLY A 12 -4.15 -10.43 11.26
C GLY A 12 -3.48 -11.68 11.83
N CYS A 13 -2.43 -12.20 11.18
CA CYS A 13 -1.67 -13.35 11.66
C CYS A 13 -0.94 -13.06 12.98
N LEU A 14 -0.40 -11.84 13.16
CA LEU A 14 0.21 -11.40 14.42
C LEU A 14 -0.80 -11.25 15.56
N ALA A 15 -2.04 -10.85 15.27
CA ALA A 15 -3.07 -10.66 16.29
C ALA A 15 -3.62 -11.99 16.87
N LEU A 16 -3.70 -13.05 16.06
CA LEU A 16 -4.25 -14.34 16.48
C LEU A 16 -3.39 -15.11 17.49
N ALA A 17 -2.12 -14.74 17.66
CA ALA A 17 -1.26 -15.29 18.71
C ALA A 17 -1.58 -14.78 20.13
N ALA A 18 -2.41 -13.73 20.27
CA ALA A 18 -2.69 -13.11 21.57
C ALA A 18 -3.87 -13.72 22.34
N CYS A 19 -4.78 -14.43 21.67
CA CYS A 19 -6.05 -14.93 22.25
C CYS A 19 -5.91 -16.28 22.98
N GLY A 20 -4.93 -16.38 23.86
CA GLY A 20 -4.60 -17.62 24.58
C GLY A 20 -3.17 -17.61 25.10
N GLY A 21 -2.72 -16.47 25.64
CA GLY A 21 -1.36 -16.32 26.13
C GLY A 21 -1.04 -17.40 27.16
N PRO A 22 0.01 -18.24 26.96
CA PRO A 22 0.48 -19.10 28.03
C PRO A 22 0.90 -18.22 29.21
N SER A 23 0.78 -18.77 30.43
CA SER A 23 1.37 -18.14 31.61
C SER A 23 2.82 -17.78 31.31
N VAL A 24 3.18 -16.51 31.47
CA VAL A 24 4.55 -16.04 31.24
C VAL A 24 5.49 -16.96 32.03
N PRO A 25 6.44 -17.65 31.38
CA PRO A 25 7.26 -18.63 32.07
C PRO A 25 8.02 -17.91 33.18
N GLN A 26 7.92 -18.43 34.40
CA GLN A 26 8.65 -17.87 35.55
C GLN A 26 10.15 -17.94 35.25
N ASP A 27 10.90 -16.89 35.60
CA ASP A 27 12.33 -16.88 35.38
C ASP A 27 12.99 -17.98 36.25
N PRO A 28 13.69 -18.97 35.66
CA PRO A 28 14.40 -19.99 36.43
C PRO A 28 15.37 -19.39 37.45
N ALA A 29 15.95 -18.22 37.18
CA ALA A 29 16.86 -17.53 38.10
C ALA A 29 16.16 -16.99 39.35
N GLU A 30 14.88 -16.59 39.27
CA GLU A 30 14.09 -16.17 40.44
C GLU A 30 13.80 -17.37 41.36
N ILE A 31 13.48 -18.53 40.76
CA ILE A 31 13.23 -19.77 41.50
C ILE A 31 14.52 -20.29 42.13
N GLU A 32 15.66 -20.26 41.42
CA GLU A 32 16.98 -20.60 41.98
C GLU A 32 17.38 -19.68 43.13
N ALA A 33 17.12 -18.37 43.03
CA ALA A 33 17.35 -17.43 44.12
C ALA A 33 16.50 -17.74 45.36
N ARG A 34 15.23 -18.13 45.19
CA ARG A 34 14.37 -18.58 46.30
C ARG A 34 14.85 -19.89 46.93
N ILE A 35 15.30 -20.86 46.13
CA ILE A 35 15.90 -22.11 46.65
C ILE A 35 17.12 -21.79 47.52
N GLY A 36 17.97 -20.85 47.09
CA GLY A 36 19.11 -20.37 47.88
C GLY A 36 18.73 -19.71 49.21
N GLN A 37 17.60 -19.00 49.27
CA GLN A 37 17.06 -18.43 50.51
C GLN A 37 16.56 -19.53 51.45
N VAL A 38 15.79 -20.50 50.93
CA VAL A 38 15.30 -21.66 51.70
C VAL A 38 16.46 -22.49 52.25
N ASP A 39 17.51 -22.74 51.46
CA ASP A 39 18.71 -23.45 51.93
C ASP A 39 19.45 -22.69 53.04
N ALA A 40 19.52 -21.36 52.99
CA ALA A 40 20.09 -20.56 54.06
C ALA A 40 19.27 -20.65 55.35
N SER A 41 17.94 -20.53 55.27
CA SER A 41 17.03 -20.68 56.42
C SER A 41 17.00 -22.09 57.00
N LEU A 42 17.12 -23.12 56.14
CA LEU A 42 17.18 -24.53 56.52
C LEU A 42 18.48 -24.84 57.25
N LYS A 43 19.61 -24.25 56.81
CA LYS A 43 20.87 -24.33 57.55
C LYS A 43 20.75 -23.65 58.92
N GLU A 44 20.27 -22.41 58.96
CA GLU A 44 20.08 -21.64 60.20
C GLU A 44 19.23 -22.42 61.22
N ALA A 45 18.10 -23.00 60.79
CA ALA A 45 17.25 -23.80 61.67
C ALA A 45 17.92 -25.08 62.19
N LYS A 46 18.81 -25.72 61.42
CA LYS A 46 19.58 -26.90 61.85
C LYS A 46 20.75 -26.54 62.78
N ASP A 47 21.38 -25.39 62.56
CA ASP A 47 22.36 -24.82 63.47
C ASP A 47 21.68 -24.41 64.81
N GLU A 48 20.49 -23.78 64.77
CA GLU A 48 19.65 -23.52 65.96
C GLU A 48 19.30 -24.82 66.70
N LEU A 49 18.80 -25.84 66.00
CA LEU A 49 18.39 -27.12 66.59
C LEU A 49 19.55 -27.79 67.34
N THR A 50 20.74 -27.80 66.73
CA THR A 50 21.96 -28.37 67.34
C THR A 50 22.34 -27.64 68.63
N ASN A 51 22.16 -26.32 68.70
CA ASN A 51 22.39 -25.54 69.92
C ASN A 51 21.34 -25.84 71.01
N VAL A 52 20.08 -26.03 70.64
CA VAL A 52 18.99 -26.42 71.56
C VAL A 52 19.22 -27.81 72.15
N GLU A 53 19.67 -28.77 71.34
CA GLU A 53 20.03 -30.12 71.82
C GLU A 53 21.22 -30.07 72.81
N ALA A 54 22.27 -29.31 72.50
CA ALA A 54 23.39 -29.10 73.42
C ALA A 54 22.95 -28.41 74.73
N ASP A 55 21.96 -27.51 74.69
CA ASP A 55 21.41 -26.92 75.91
C ASP A 55 20.54 -27.88 76.73
N LEU A 56 19.80 -28.80 76.10
CA LEU A 56 19.11 -29.88 76.81
C LEU A 56 20.11 -30.79 77.55
N GLU A 57 21.22 -31.18 76.91
CA GLU A 57 22.30 -31.92 77.56
C GLU A 57 22.93 -31.15 78.74
N ARG A 58 23.20 -29.85 78.56
CA ARG A 58 23.72 -29.00 79.66
C ARG A 58 22.75 -28.92 80.84
N ASN A 59 21.44 -28.83 80.60
CA ASN A 59 20.44 -28.82 81.66
C ASN A 59 20.30 -30.19 82.35
N ALA A 60 20.40 -31.29 81.61
CA ALA A 60 20.40 -32.64 82.18
C ALA A 60 21.61 -32.86 83.13
N LEU A 61 22.81 -32.40 82.73
CA LEU A 61 24.00 -32.42 83.58
C LEU A 61 23.87 -31.50 84.81
N GLN A 62 23.31 -30.30 84.66
CA GLN A 62 23.01 -29.40 85.79
C GLN A 62 22.04 -30.04 86.78
N ARG A 63 20.99 -30.71 86.29
CA ARG A 63 20.05 -31.46 87.12
C ARG A 63 20.75 -32.58 87.90
N GLN A 64 21.53 -33.42 87.22
CA GLN A 64 22.29 -34.51 87.84
C GLN A 64 23.26 -33.99 88.92
N GLN A 65 23.88 -32.82 88.70
CA GLN A 65 24.73 -32.18 89.72
C GLN A 65 23.94 -31.77 90.97
N VAL A 66 22.77 -31.15 90.83
CA VAL A 66 21.93 -30.75 91.97
C VAL A 66 21.38 -31.96 92.74
N GLU A 67 20.99 -33.02 92.02
CA GLU A 67 20.54 -34.29 92.62
C GLU A 67 21.69 -35.00 93.37
N SER A 68 22.86 -35.17 92.72
CA SER A 68 24.02 -35.86 93.31
C SER A 68 24.68 -35.12 94.47
N ALA A 69 24.53 -33.80 94.56
CA ALA A 69 25.00 -32.99 95.69
C ALA A 69 24.15 -33.13 96.96
N GLY A 70 23.06 -33.91 96.93
CA GLY A 70 22.08 -34.00 98.02
C GLY A 70 21.22 -32.74 98.19
N ALA A 71 21.41 -31.74 97.31
CA ALA A 71 20.71 -30.46 97.41
C ALA A 71 19.20 -30.57 97.13
N ALA A 72 18.74 -31.64 96.46
CA ALA A 72 17.33 -31.89 96.16
C ALA A 72 16.41 -31.94 97.40
N GLU A 73 16.94 -32.22 98.59
CA GLU A 73 16.19 -32.17 99.85
C GLU A 73 16.13 -30.76 100.48
N THR A 74 16.90 -29.80 99.96
CA THR A 74 16.92 -28.41 100.44
C THR A 74 15.99 -27.52 99.63
N PRO A 75 15.38 -26.46 100.21
CA PRO A 75 14.52 -25.52 99.49
C PRO A 75 15.23 -24.88 98.28
N GLU A 76 16.50 -24.50 98.43
CA GLU A 76 17.29 -23.93 97.33
C GLU A 76 17.52 -24.92 96.17
N GLY A 77 17.74 -26.21 96.47
CA GLY A 77 17.90 -27.22 95.44
C GLY A 77 16.59 -27.55 94.74
N GLN A 78 15.46 -27.51 95.47
CA GLN A 78 14.13 -27.64 94.89
C GLN A 78 13.79 -26.48 93.95
N GLU A 79 14.13 -25.25 94.33
CA GLU A 79 14.00 -24.06 93.45
C GLU A 79 14.88 -24.19 92.20
N LYS A 80 16.16 -24.60 92.36
CA LYS A 80 17.08 -24.84 91.24
C LYS A 80 16.58 -25.95 90.30
N LEU A 81 16.03 -27.05 90.83
CA LEU A 81 15.45 -28.13 90.04
C LEU A 81 14.18 -27.69 89.29
N ALA A 82 13.31 -26.89 89.92
CA ALA A 82 12.13 -26.33 89.27
C ALA A 82 12.52 -25.39 88.11
N GLY A 83 13.49 -24.50 88.33
CA GLY A 83 14.02 -23.62 87.27
C GLY A 83 14.72 -24.36 86.13
N ILE A 84 15.39 -25.49 86.41
CA ILE A 84 15.94 -26.36 85.36
C ILE A 84 14.80 -27.06 84.59
N ALA A 85 13.78 -27.59 85.27
CA ALA A 85 12.64 -28.24 84.61
C ALA A 85 11.88 -27.28 83.68
N GLU A 86 11.64 -26.04 84.12
CA GLU A 86 11.00 -24.99 83.31
C GLU A 86 11.89 -24.56 82.11
N ARG A 87 13.22 -24.58 82.25
CA ARG A 87 14.16 -24.37 81.12
C ARG A 87 14.15 -25.55 80.14
N VAL A 88 14.12 -26.79 80.63
CA VAL A 88 14.02 -28.00 79.80
C VAL A 88 12.73 -28.00 78.99
N GLN A 89 11.57 -27.76 79.62
CA GLN A 89 10.28 -27.73 78.94
C GLN A 89 10.25 -26.69 77.79
N ARG A 90 10.81 -25.49 78.00
CA ARG A 90 10.94 -24.47 76.92
C ARG A 90 11.85 -24.94 75.78
N LEU A 91 12.95 -25.62 76.09
CA LEU A 91 13.88 -26.14 75.09
C LEU A 91 13.27 -27.33 74.32
N GLU A 92 12.47 -28.17 74.97
CA GLU A 92 11.71 -29.26 74.34
C GLU A 92 10.68 -28.70 73.35
N THR A 93 9.84 -27.74 73.75
CA THR A 93 8.91 -27.07 72.83
C THR A 93 9.65 -26.36 71.69
N ARG A 94 10.77 -25.67 71.96
CA ARG A 94 11.58 -25.04 70.90
C ARG A 94 12.22 -26.07 69.95
N LYS A 95 12.54 -27.27 70.43
CA LYS A 95 13.02 -28.38 69.61
C LYS A 95 11.95 -28.87 68.65
N GLU A 96 10.71 -29.00 69.12
CA GLU A 96 9.54 -29.36 68.31
C GLU A 96 9.25 -28.29 67.25
N GLU A 97 9.20 -27.00 67.63
CA GLU A 97 9.06 -25.87 66.68
C GLU A 97 10.12 -25.89 65.56
N LEU A 98 11.38 -26.17 65.91
CA LEU A 98 12.48 -26.22 64.94
C LEU A 98 12.41 -27.45 64.03
N ALA A 99 11.97 -28.60 64.55
CA ALA A 99 11.73 -29.80 63.74
C ALA A 99 10.61 -29.57 62.71
N GLU A 100 9.50 -28.94 63.11
CA GLU A 100 8.42 -28.56 62.20
C GLU A 100 8.89 -27.53 61.15
N ARG A 101 9.63 -26.48 61.58
CA ARG A 101 10.21 -25.48 60.66
C ARG A 101 11.16 -26.12 59.63
N ILE A 102 11.99 -27.08 60.04
CA ILE A 102 12.89 -27.80 59.14
C ILE A 102 12.11 -28.63 58.12
N ALA A 103 11.09 -29.38 58.57
CA ALA A 103 10.26 -30.19 57.68
C ALA A 103 9.53 -29.33 56.63
N GLY A 104 8.95 -28.20 57.05
CA GLY A 104 8.29 -27.26 56.13
C GLY A 104 9.24 -26.60 55.12
N LEU A 105 10.49 -26.29 55.52
CA LEU A 105 11.51 -25.78 54.61
C LEU A 105 12.01 -26.85 53.62
N GLU A 106 12.07 -28.12 54.04
CA GLU A 106 12.39 -29.23 53.13
C GLU A 106 11.26 -29.50 52.12
N GLU A 107 9.99 -29.33 52.53
CA GLU A 107 8.84 -29.37 51.62
C GLU A 107 8.82 -28.19 50.64
N GLU A 108 9.01 -26.93 51.10
CA GLU A 108 9.10 -25.78 50.21
C GLU A 108 10.26 -25.93 49.21
N LYS A 109 11.43 -26.40 49.66
CA LYS A 109 12.55 -26.67 48.76
C LYS A 109 12.20 -27.71 47.69
N GLY A 110 11.50 -28.79 48.06
CA GLY A 110 11.02 -29.80 47.12
C GLY A 110 10.06 -29.23 46.08
N ALA A 111 9.09 -28.42 46.51
CA ALA A 111 8.12 -27.75 45.64
C ALA A 111 8.78 -26.73 44.69
N LEU A 112 9.76 -25.95 45.17
CA LEU A 112 10.53 -25.03 44.36
C LEU A 112 11.43 -25.76 43.35
N ALA A 113 12.06 -26.88 43.72
CA ALA A 113 12.87 -27.68 42.81
C ALA A 113 12.01 -28.27 41.66
N GLY A 114 10.80 -28.77 41.95
CA GLY A 114 9.86 -29.20 40.92
C GLY A 114 9.41 -28.04 40.00
N SER A 115 9.15 -26.87 40.60
CA SER A 115 8.79 -25.64 39.86
C SER A 115 9.93 -25.14 38.97
N LEU A 116 11.19 -25.32 39.38
CA LEU A 116 12.38 -24.94 38.62
C LEU A 116 12.55 -25.80 37.36
N GLU A 117 12.37 -27.12 37.48
CA GLU A 117 12.45 -28.03 36.32
C GLU A 117 11.30 -27.77 35.33
N GLN A 118 10.08 -27.51 35.84
CA GLN A 118 8.94 -27.06 35.04
C GLN A 118 9.26 -25.76 34.29
N ALA A 119 9.76 -24.73 34.98
CA ALA A 119 10.12 -23.44 34.38
C ALA A 119 11.23 -23.57 33.33
N LYS A 120 12.25 -24.41 33.56
CA LYS A 120 13.31 -24.70 32.59
C LYS A 120 12.76 -25.39 31.32
N ALA A 121 11.86 -26.35 31.49
CA ALA A 121 11.21 -27.03 30.36
C ALA A 121 10.32 -26.08 29.55
N ASP A 122 9.52 -25.25 30.21
CA ASP A 122 8.66 -24.25 29.57
C ASP A 122 9.46 -23.15 28.87
N TRP A 123 10.59 -22.71 29.45
CA TRP A 123 11.51 -21.76 28.83
C TRP A 123 12.16 -22.33 27.56
N ALA A 124 12.69 -23.56 27.62
CA ALA A 124 13.25 -24.23 26.44
C ALA A 124 12.20 -24.42 25.33
N ALA A 125 10.97 -24.80 25.69
CA ALA A 125 9.86 -24.92 24.75
C ALA A 125 9.46 -23.56 24.14
N ALA A 126 9.54 -22.46 24.90
CA ALA A 126 9.32 -21.11 24.38
C ALA A 126 10.45 -20.66 23.44
N GLU A 127 11.71 -21.00 23.73
CA GLU A 127 12.86 -20.68 22.88
C GLU A 127 12.79 -21.40 21.52
N GLU A 128 12.46 -22.69 21.50
CA GLU A 128 12.29 -23.44 20.25
C GLU A 128 11.08 -22.96 19.43
N ARG A 129 9.97 -22.61 20.08
CA ARG A 129 8.82 -21.96 19.41
C ARG A 129 9.22 -20.63 18.77
N ARG A 130 10.05 -19.83 19.45
CA ARG A 130 10.57 -18.56 18.92
C ARG A 130 11.46 -18.80 17.69
N LYS A 131 12.40 -19.74 17.75
CA LYS A 131 13.28 -20.09 16.61
C LYS A 131 12.46 -20.56 15.40
N ALA A 132 11.44 -21.39 15.63
CA ALA A 132 10.54 -21.85 14.58
C ALA A 132 9.77 -20.69 13.93
N ALA A 133 9.22 -19.77 14.73
CA ALA A 133 8.51 -18.59 14.23
C ALA A 133 9.43 -17.60 13.49
N GLU A 134 10.69 -17.45 13.92
CA GLU A 134 11.68 -16.60 13.26
C GLU A 134 12.08 -17.16 11.88
N GLU A 135 12.32 -18.47 11.77
CA GLU A 135 12.55 -19.15 10.49
C GLU A 135 11.31 -19.16 9.58
N GLU A 136 10.09 -19.27 10.13
CA GLU A 136 8.85 -19.16 9.35
C GLU A 136 8.65 -17.73 8.81
N ALA A 137 8.83 -16.71 9.65
CA ALA A 137 8.74 -15.30 9.26
C ALA A 137 9.74 -14.95 8.13
N LYS A 138 10.98 -15.42 8.24
CA LYS A 138 12.02 -15.26 7.21
C LYS A 138 11.64 -15.94 5.89
N ARG A 139 11.06 -17.15 5.93
CA ARG A 139 10.58 -17.85 4.73
C ARG A 139 9.38 -17.14 4.10
N ALA A 140 8.50 -16.54 4.91
CA ALA A 140 7.40 -15.71 4.44
C ALA A 140 7.89 -14.41 3.78
N GLU A 141 8.93 -13.76 4.34
CA GLU A 141 9.59 -12.60 3.74
C GLU A 141 10.25 -12.95 2.39
N GLU A 142 11.02 -14.04 2.33
CA GLU A 142 11.61 -14.52 1.08
C GLU A 142 10.54 -14.86 0.02
N ALA A 143 9.43 -15.48 0.42
CA ALA A 143 8.33 -15.78 -0.50
C ALA A 143 7.64 -14.50 -1.02
N ALA A 144 7.40 -13.52 -0.14
CA ALA A 144 6.83 -12.23 -0.52
C ALA A 144 7.75 -11.44 -1.45
N ALA A 145 9.06 -11.43 -1.18
CA ALA A 145 10.05 -10.79 -2.04
C ALA A 145 10.12 -11.43 -3.44
N ARG A 146 10.07 -12.77 -3.53
CA ARG A 146 10.01 -13.50 -4.81
C ARG A 146 8.72 -13.19 -5.58
N ALA A 147 7.57 -13.16 -4.91
CA ALA A 147 6.29 -12.81 -5.53
C ALA A 147 6.27 -11.37 -6.06
N ALA A 148 6.77 -10.40 -5.28
CA ALA A 148 6.88 -9.00 -5.70
C ALA A 148 7.85 -8.82 -6.89
N ALA A 149 8.97 -9.55 -6.92
CA ALA A 149 9.90 -9.55 -8.04
C ALA A 149 9.29 -10.14 -9.31
N GLU A 150 8.47 -11.20 -9.20
CA GLU A 150 7.77 -11.77 -10.35
C GLU A 150 6.66 -10.83 -10.86
N GLU A 151 5.90 -10.19 -9.97
CA GLU A 151 4.89 -9.19 -10.38
C GLU A 151 5.55 -8.00 -11.08
N ALA A 152 6.63 -7.46 -10.53
CA ALA A 152 7.40 -6.38 -11.15
C ALA A 152 7.94 -6.76 -12.54
N LYS A 153 8.42 -8.00 -12.70
CA LYS A 153 8.83 -8.53 -14.01
C LYS A 153 7.65 -8.56 -15.00
N ARG A 154 6.51 -9.12 -14.61
CA ARG A 154 5.31 -9.18 -15.47
C ARG A 154 4.80 -7.79 -15.85
N GLN A 155 4.85 -6.82 -14.93
CA GLN A 155 4.51 -5.42 -15.21
C GLN A 155 5.49 -4.78 -16.22
N ALA A 156 6.80 -5.05 -16.10
CA ALA A 156 7.81 -4.57 -17.05
C ALA A 156 7.64 -5.17 -18.46
N GLU A 157 7.38 -6.49 -18.56
CA GLU A 157 7.10 -7.17 -19.83
C GLU A 157 5.83 -6.62 -20.50
N ALA A 158 4.76 -6.38 -19.72
CA ALA A 158 3.53 -5.76 -20.22
C ALA A 158 3.74 -4.32 -20.68
N ALA A 159 4.56 -3.53 -19.98
CA ALA A 159 4.89 -2.16 -20.38
C ALA A 159 5.70 -2.12 -21.68
N GLN A 160 6.66 -3.04 -21.87
CA GLN A 160 7.40 -3.17 -23.13
C GLN A 160 6.50 -3.54 -24.30
N ALA A 161 5.58 -4.50 -24.12
CA ALA A 161 4.61 -4.87 -25.15
C ALA A 161 3.68 -3.71 -25.51
N ALA A 162 3.27 -2.88 -24.54
CA ALA A 162 2.45 -1.70 -24.77
C ALA A 162 3.19 -0.59 -25.54
N GLU A 163 4.48 -0.36 -25.26
CA GLU A 163 5.31 0.57 -26.05
C GLU A 163 5.54 0.06 -27.48
N GLU A 164 5.79 -1.24 -27.67
CA GLU A 164 5.95 -1.82 -29.00
C GLU A 164 4.66 -1.73 -29.83
N ALA A 165 3.50 -1.92 -29.19
CA ALA A 165 2.20 -1.74 -29.83
C ALA A 165 1.97 -0.29 -30.29
N LYS A 166 2.16 0.70 -29.39
CA LYS A 166 2.06 2.14 -29.74
C LYS A 166 3.00 2.53 -30.87
N ARG A 167 4.23 1.98 -30.89
CA ARG A 167 5.20 2.25 -31.96
C ARG A 167 4.69 1.77 -33.32
N LYS A 168 4.12 0.56 -33.39
CA LYS A 168 3.53 0.01 -34.62
C LYS A 168 2.28 0.79 -35.07
N GLU A 169 1.46 1.23 -34.12
CA GLU A 169 0.30 2.09 -34.40
C GLU A 169 0.73 3.46 -34.97
N ALA A 170 1.74 4.10 -34.38
CA ALA A 170 2.29 5.36 -34.86
C ALA A 170 2.93 5.23 -36.26
N GLU A 171 3.62 4.12 -36.54
CA GLU A 171 4.19 3.82 -37.86
C GLU A 171 3.09 3.62 -38.92
N ALA A 172 2.04 2.86 -38.60
CA ALA A 172 0.88 2.70 -39.48
C ALA A 172 0.14 4.01 -39.74
N ALA A 173 -0.01 4.87 -38.71
CA ALA A 173 -0.62 6.19 -38.86
C ALA A 173 0.21 7.13 -39.76
N GLN A 174 1.54 7.08 -39.66
CA GLN A 174 2.43 7.83 -40.56
C GLN A 174 2.31 7.35 -42.01
N ALA A 175 2.30 6.03 -42.25
CA ALA A 175 2.13 5.45 -43.58
C ALA A 175 0.78 5.85 -44.21
N ALA A 176 -0.31 5.83 -43.43
CA ALA A 176 -1.63 6.28 -43.87
C ALA A 176 -1.66 7.79 -44.20
N ALA A 177 -1.01 8.62 -43.38
CA ALA A 177 -0.92 10.06 -43.63
C ALA A 177 -0.08 10.40 -44.87
N GLU A 178 1.02 9.67 -45.14
CA GLU A 178 1.81 9.83 -46.35
C GLU A 178 1.04 9.37 -47.60
N ALA A 179 0.32 8.25 -47.51
CA ALA A 179 -0.55 7.77 -48.59
C ALA A 179 -1.65 8.79 -48.93
N LYS A 180 -2.29 9.40 -47.93
CA LYS A 180 -3.29 10.47 -48.14
C LYS A 180 -2.69 11.68 -48.85
N ARG A 181 -1.52 12.16 -48.40
CA ARG A 181 -0.81 13.29 -49.06
C ARG A 181 -0.45 12.98 -50.52
N LYS A 182 -0.04 11.74 -50.83
CA LYS A 182 0.23 11.32 -52.22
C LYS A 182 -1.03 11.30 -53.07
N ALA A 183 -2.17 10.85 -52.54
CA ALA A 183 -3.45 10.88 -53.23
C ALA A 183 -3.94 12.32 -53.50
N GLU A 184 -3.89 13.20 -52.49
CA GLU A 184 -4.23 14.61 -52.60
C GLU A 184 -3.35 15.33 -53.64
N ALA A 185 -2.04 15.08 -53.63
CA ALA A 185 -1.11 15.63 -54.63
C ALA A 185 -1.40 15.12 -56.06
N ALA A 186 -1.79 13.85 -56.23
CA ALA A 186 -2.17 13.29 -57.53
C ALA A 186 -3.48 13.91 -58.06
N GLN A 187 -4.46 14.14 -57.18
CA GLN A 187 -5.71 14.84 -57.54
C GLN A 187 -5.44 16.27 -57.99
N MET A 188 -4.66 17.04 -57.22
CA MET A 188 -4.29 18.42 -57.57
C MET A 188 -3.51 18.50 -58.90
N ALA A 189 -2.67 17.51 -59.21
CA ALA A 189 -1.98 17.42 -60.50
C ALA A 189 -2.95 17.12 -61.66
N ALA A 190 -3.89 16.19 -61.47
CA ALA A 190 -4.91 15.86 -62.46
C ALA A 190 -5.87 17.02 -62.74
N GLU A 191 -6.29 17.76 -61.71
CA GLU A 191 -7.11 18.97 -61.85
C GLU A 191 -6.36 20.08 -62.59
N ALA A 192 -5.06 20.28 -62.30
CA ALA A 192 -4.23 21.24 -63.01
C ALA A 192 -4.06 20.89 -64.50
N GLU A 193 -3.87 19.60 -64.83
CA GLU A 193 -3.78 19.15 -66.22
C GLU A 193 -5.12 19.28 -66.96
N ALA A 194 -6.23 18.91 -66.32
CA ALA A 194 -7.58 19.05 -66.87
C ALA A 194 -7.93 20.54 -67.12
N LYS A 195 -7.60 21.42 -66.16
CA LYS A 195 -7.79 22.86 -66.32
C LYS A 195 -6.95 23.43 -67.47
N LYS A 196 -5.69 23.00 -67.60
CA LYS A 196 -4.83 23.42 -68.71
C LYS A 196 -5.43 22.99 -70.07
N LYS A 197 -5.89 21.75 -70.19
CA LYS A 197 -6.57 21.25 -71.40
C LYS A 197 -7.80 22.08 -71.75
N ALA A 198 -8.60 22.48 -70.76
CA ALA A 198 -9.74 23.36 -70.97
C ALA A 198 -9.35 24.79 -71.38
N GLU A 199 -8.24 25.34 -70.87
CA GLU A 199 -7.69 26.63 -71.31
C GLU A 199 -7.13 26.57 -72.74
N ASP A 200 -6.42 25.48 -73.10
CA ASP A 200 -5.92 25.23 -74.46
C ASP A 200 -7.06 25.04 -75.47
N GLU A 201 -8.13 24.32 -75.11
CA GLU A 201 -9.33 24.12 -75.93
C GLU A 201 -10.15 25.41 -76.09
N ALA A 202 -10.31 26.21 -75.03
CA ALA A 202 -10.93 27.53 -75.10
C ALA A 202 -10.13 28.50 -75.99
N ALA A 203 -8.80 28.42 -75.97
CA ALA A 203 -7.93 29.20 -76.86
C ALA A 203 -8.10 28.78 -78.33
N ALA A 204 -8.22 27.47 -78.60
CA ALA A 204 -8.52 26.96 -79.95
C ALA A 204 -9.90 27.44 -80.45
N ALA A 205 -10.94 27.35 -79.62
CA ALA A 205 -12.27 27.86 -79.96
C ALA A 205 -12.28 29.37 -80.22
N ALA A 206 -11.53 30.16 -79.43
CA ALA A 206 -11.36 31.60 -79.64
C ALA A 206 -10.59 31.93 -80.94
N ALA A 207 -9.62 31.10 -81.34
CA ALA A 207 -8.92 31.23 -82.61
C ALA A 207 -9.82 30.89 -83.80
N GLU A 208 -10.67 29.86 -83.69
CA GLU A 208 -11.67 29.52 -84.72
C GLU A 208 -12.75 30.61 -84.85
N ALA A 209 -13.22 31.16 -83.72
CA ALA A 209 -14.16 32.28 -83.72
C ALA A 209 -13.58 33.51 -84.45
N LYS A 210 -12.32 33.88 -84.19
CA LYS A 210 -11.63 34.95 -84.93
C LYS A 210 -11.41 34.62 -86.41
N ARG A 211 -11.26 33.35 -86.77
CA ARG A 211 -11.17 32.92 -88.17
C ARG A 211 -12.50 33.13 -88.90
N LYS A 212 -13.63 32.78 -88.26
CA LYS A 212 -14.99 33.03 -88.77
C LYS A 212 -15.34 34.52 -88.79
N GLU A 213 -14.85 35.31 -87.83
CA GLU A 213 -14.97 36.78 -87.84
C GLU A 213 -14.19 37.41 -89.01
N ALA A 214 -12.96 36.94 -89.29
CA ALA A 214 -12.19 37.38 -90.45
C ALA A 214 -12.78 36.92 -91.80
N GLU A 215 -13.48 35.77 -91.83
CA GLU A 215 -14.23 35.28 -92.99
C GLU A 215 -15.51 36.10 -93.21
N ALA A 216 -16.25 36.43 -92.15
CA ALA A 216 -17.37 37.36 -92.19
C ALA A 216 -16.95 38.78 -92.60
N ALA A 217 -15.77 39.25 -92.18
CA ALA A 217 -15.21 40.52 -92.64
C ALA A 217 -14.91 40.52 -94.14
N ARG A 218 -14.39 39.41 -94.70
CA ARG A 218 -14.21 39.27 -96.16
C ARG A 218 -15.56 39.26 -96.89
N ALA A 219 -16.55 38.53 -96.39
CA ALA A 219 -17.90 38.55 -96.96
C ALA A 219 -18.55 39.96 -96.88
N ALA A 220 -18.24 40.73 -95.83
CA ALA A 220 -18.70 42.11 -95.69
C ALA A 220 -18.00 43.07 -96.68
N ASP A 221 -16.70 42.92 -96.93
CA ASP A 221 -15.98 43.69 -97.96
C ASP A 221 -16.40 43.29 -99.39
N GLU A 222 -16.71 42.02 -99.63
CA GLU A 222 -17.26 41.51 -100.90
C GLU A 222 -18.68 42.03 -101.15
N ALA A 223 -19.53 42.06 -100.11
CA ALA A 223 -20.83 42.75 -100.14
C ALA A 223 -20.67 44.28 -100.37
N ARG A 224 -19.60 44.89 -99.85
CA ARG A 224 -19.27 46.31 -100.08
C ARG A 224 -18.81 46.60 -101.51
N ALA A 225 -18.23 45.62 -102.20
CA ALA A 225 -17.95 45.72 -103.63
C ALA A 225 -19.23 45.63 -104.47
N ALA A 226 -20.19 44.79 -104.07
CA ALA A 226 -21.49 44.66 -104.74
C ALA A 226 -22.43 45.86 -104.52
N ALA A 227 -22.40 46.49 -103.34
CA ALA A 227 -23.33 47.56 -102.95
C ALA A 227 -23.02 48.95 -103.55
N LYS A 228 -22.15 49.06 -104.57
CA LYS A 228 -21.76 50.35 -105.19
C LYS A 228 -22.61 50.71 -106.43
N ALA A 229 -23.91 50.47 -106.35
CA ALA A 229 -24.92 50.98 -107.27
C ALA A 229 -26.25 51.21 -106.50
N ALA A 230 -26.91 52.35 -106.76
CA ALA A 230 -28.16 52.81 -106.13
C ALA A 230 -28.07 53.30 -104.65
N ASP A 231 -27.53 54.51 -104.45
CA ASP A 231 -28.09 55.52 -103.52
C ASP A 231 -29.46 56.03 -104.07
N GLU A 232 -30.33 56.76 -103.37
CA GLU A 232 -30.29 57.46 -102.06
C GLU A 232 -31.22 56.75 -101.01
N ALA A 233 -31.65 57.25 -99.82
CA ALA A 233 -31.65 58.61 -99.24
C ALA A 233 -31.60 58.65 -97.68
N LYS A 234 -31.48 59.87 -97.15
CA LYS A 234 -31.12 60.27 -95.76
C LYS A 234 -32.10 61.36 -95.23
N PRO A 235 -32.07 61.87 -93.98
CA PRO A 235 -31.36 61.47 -92.74
C PRO A 235 -32.40 61.19 -91.59
N ALA A 236 -32.32 61.49 -90.28
CA ALA A 236 -31.40 62.10 -89.27
C ALA A 236 -31.93 61.73 -87.83
N ALA A 237 -31.29 61.99 -86.68
CA ALA A 237 -29.87 62.04 -86.26
C ALA A 237 -29.80 62.27 -84.72
N GLY A 238 -28.81 61.69 -84.00
CA GLY A 238 -28.58 61.87 -82.55
C GLY A 238 -29.38 60.91 -81.66
N SER A 239 -28.84 60.15 -80.68
CA SER A 239 -27.50 60.04 -80.04
C SER A 239 -27.03 61.23 -79.19
N PRO A 240 -26.09 61.04 -78.22
CA PRO A 240 -25.54 59.79 -77.64
C PRO A 240 -26.22 59.47 -76.28
N THR A 241 -25.78 58.66 -75.29
CA THR A 241 -24.58 57.84 -74.90
C THR A 241 -25.11 56.74 -73.92
N ALA A 242 -24.44 55.70 -73.38
CA ALA A 242 -23.04 55.22 -73.33
C ALA A 242 -23.01 53.66 -73.16
N ALA A 243 -22.02 53.10 -72.44
CA ALA A 243 -21.82 51.66 -72.18
C ALA A 243 -21.04 51.45 -70.82
N PRO A 244 -20.65 50.23 -70.34
CA PRO A 244 -20.80 48.89 -70.93
C PRO A 244 -21.06 47.69 -69.94
N ARG A 245 -21.06 46.45 -70.50
CA ARG A 245 -20.66 45.13 -69.92
C ARG A 245 -21.63 44.30 -69.05
N LYS A 246 -21.72 43.01 -69.46
CA LYS A 246 -22.26 41.80 -68.76
C LYS A 246 -23.77 41.83 -68.47
N GLY A 247 -24.51 40.72 -68.55
CA GLY A 247 -24.12 39.35 -68.95
C GLY A 247 -25.06 38.33 -68.29
N ASP A 248 -25.86 37.64 -69.09
CA ASP A 248 -27.06 36.96 -68.60
C ASP A 248 -26.87 35.67 -67.80
N GLU A 249 -27.86 35.46 -66.93
CA GLU A 249 -28.34 34.23 -66.29
C GLU A 249 -27.58 32.90 -66.56
N ARG A 250 -27.21 32.21 -65.47
CA ARG A 250 -28.06 31.11 -64.96
C ARG A 250 -27.71 30.61 -63.56
N LYS A 251 -28.72 29.97 -62.96
CA LYS A 251 -28.80 29.43 -61.59
C LYS A 251 -27.81 28.27 -61.37
N THR A 252 -27.27 28.16 -60.15
CA THR A 252 -27.37 26.92 -59.35
C THR A 252 -27.15 27.20 -57.85
N VAL A 253 -28.00 26.57 -57.03
CA VAL A 253 -27.83 26.14 -55.63
C VAL A 253 -26.89 26.95 -54.71
N ARG A 254 -27.49 27.68 -53.78
CA ARG A 254 -26.87 28.03 -52.49
C ARG A 254 -27.30 26.97 -51.47
N VAL A 255 -26.36 26.28 -50.84
CA VAL A 255 -26.64 25.37 -49.70
C VAL A 255 -26.63 26.21 -48.42
N GLU A 256 -27.61 25.98 -47.55
CA GLU A 256 -27.64 26.59 -46.21
C GLU A 256 -26.76 25.80 -45.24
N PRO A 257 -26.01 26.46 -44.34
CA PRO A 257 -25.34 25.77 -43.25
C PRO A 257 -26.39 25.36 -42.21
N HIS A 258 -26.76 24.08 -42.19
CA HIS A 258 -27.57 23.53 -41.10
C HIS A 258 -26.80 23.60 -39.78
N THR A 259 -27.26 24.48 -38.89
CA THR A 259 -27.53 24.05 -37.51
C THR A 259 -28.62 22.96 -37.56
N THR A 260 -28.69 22.01 -36.63
CA THR A 260 -28.32 22.11 -35.21
C THR A 260 -27.90 20.73 -34.67
N ASP A 261 -27.45 20.69 -33.42
CA ASP A 261 -27.41 19.53 -32.52
C ASP A 261 -26.48 18.36 -32.86
N ASP A 262 -25.50 18.16 -31.97
CA ASP A 262 -25.54 16.95 -31.13
C ASP A 262 -25.08 17.29 -29.70
N TYR A 263 -26.04 17.44 -28.78
CA TYR A 263 -25.80 17.69 -27.35
C TYR A 263 -25.45 16.37 -26.66
N LEU A 264 -24.18 16.13 -26.29
CA LEU A 264 -23.84 14.96 -25.44
C LEU A 264 -22.54 15.07 -24.61
N TYR A 265 -22.10 16.28 -24.23
CA TYR A 265 -20.77 16.48 -23.60
C TYR A 265 -20.71 17.14 -22.21
N GLU A 266 -21.83 17.55 -21.58
CA GLU A 266 -21.79 18.12 -20.22
C GLU A 266 -22.17 17.14 -19.10
N GLU A 267 -23.15 16.26 -19.28
CA GLU A 267 -23.63 15.37 -18.21
C GLU A 267 -22.56 14.38 -17.73
N VAL A 268 -21.79 13.80 -18.66
CA VAL A 268 -20.69 12.85 -18.35
C VAL A 268 -19.58 13.53 -17.53
N TYR A 269 -19.30 14.81 -17.78
CA TYR A 269 -18.34 15.57 -16.98
C TYR A 269 -18.90 16.00 -15.62
N ALA A 270 -20.20 16.29 -15.52
CA ALA A 270 -20.83 16.67 -14.27
C ALA A 270 -20.70 15.56 -13.19
N ASP A 271 -20.92 14.29 -13.57
CA ASP A 271 -20.80 13.16 -12.62
C ASP A 271 -19.35 12.79 -12.31
N LEU A 272 -18.43 12.91 -13.27
CA LEU A 272 -17.00 12.75 -13.03
C LEU A 272 -16.48 13.79 -12.00
N ILE A 273 -16.94 15.05 -12.11
CA ILE A 273 -16.58 16.13 -11.18
C ILE A 273 -17.19 15.91 -9.79
N LYS A 274 -18.41 15.35 -9.68
CA LYS A 274 -19.01 14.96 -8.39
C LYS A 274 -18.20 13.86 -7.70
N ALA A 275 -17.79 12.82 -8.45
CA ALA A 275 -17.00 11.71 -7.91
C ALA A 275 -15.66 12.18 -7.35
N ILE A 276 -14.91 12.99 -8.13
CA ILE A 276 -13.62 13.56 -7.70
C ILE A 276 -13.77 14.45 -6.45
N ARG A 277 -14.87 15.22 -6.35
CA ARG A 277 -15.12 16.05 -5.16
C ARG A 277 -15.37 15.20 -3.92
N ALA A 278 -16.18 14.15 -4.01
CA ALA A 278 -16.47 13.27 -2.88
C ALA A 278 -15.21 12.54 -2.37
N GLU A 279 -14.34 12.08 -3.27
CA GLU A 279 -13.09 11.43 -2.90
C GLU A 279 -12.11 12.39 -2.20
N LEU A 280 -12.00 13.64 -2.68
CA LEU A 280 -11.20 14.68 -2.02
C LEU A 280 -11.75 15.11 -0.64
N GLU A 281 -13.06 15.02 -0.43
CA GLU A 281 -13.69 15.36 0.85
C GLU A 281 -13.48 14.27 1.91
N TYR A 282 -13.44 12.98 1.50
CA TYR A 282 -13.06 11.86 2.36
C TYR A 282 -11.64 11.99 2.93
N TYR A 283 -10.67 12.45 2.13
CA TYR A 283 -9.31 12.72 2.58
C TYR A 283 -9.16 14.03 3.38
N ARG A 284 -10.25 14.75 3.64
CA ARG A 284 -10.25 16.03 4.37
C ARG A 284 -10.63 15.90 5.85
N GLU A 285 -11.08 14.73 6.30
CA GLU A 285 -11.34 14.50 7.72
C GLU A 285 -10.04 14.64 8.54
N PRO A 286 -10.03 15.45 9.61
CA PRO A 286 -8.83 15.65 10.42
C PRO A 286 -8.50 14.37 11.19
N LEU A 287 -7.31 13.80 10.92
CA LEU A 287 -6.78 12.64 11.61
C LEU A 287 -6.96 12.79 13.14
N PRO A 288 -7.62 11.84 13.83
CA PRO A 288 -7.91 11.98 15.25
C PRO A 288 -6.60 12.12 16.03
N ALA A 289 -6.51 13.21 16.81
CA ALA A 289 -5.27 13.62 17.46
C ALA A 289 -4.73 12.51 18.36
N ARG A 290 -3.60 11.89 17.96
CA ARG A 290 -2.92 10.86 18.75
C ARG A 290 -2.61 11.43 20.14
N GLY A 291 -3.21 10.83 21.16
CA GLY A 291 -3.24 11.39 22.51
C GLY A 291 -1.85 11.52 23.12
N LYS A 292 -1.46 12.75 23.47
CA LYS A 292 -0.38 12.99 24.44
C LYS A 292 -0.89 12.65 25.84
N LYS A 293 -0.46 11.50 26.39
CA LYS A 293 -0.50 11.18 27.82
C LYS A 293 0.72 10.34 28.20
N ALA A 294 1.15 10.46 29.45
CA ALA A 294 2.18 9.65 30.12
C ALA A 294 3.61 9.77 29.55
N GLN A 295 4.19 10.97 29.66
CA GLN A 295 5.48 11.14 30.34
C GLN A 295 5.37 12.37 31.24
N GLU A 296 5.93 12.24 32.46
CA GLU A 296 5.73 13.11 33.65
C GLU A 296 4.30 13.10 34.23
#